data_AF-A0A9E2VKD7-F1
#
_entry.id   AF-A0A9E2VKD7-F1
#
_cell.length_a   1.000
_cell.length_b   1.000
_cell.length_c   1.000
_cell.angle_alpha   90.00
_cell.angle_beta   90.00
_cell.angle_gamma   90.00
#
_symmetry.space_group_name_H-M   'P 1'
#
loop_
_entity.id
_entity.type
_entity.pdbx_description
1 polymer ?
#
loop_
_entity_poly.entity_id
_entity_poly.type
_entity_poly.pdbx_seq_one_letter_code
_entity_poly.pdbx_strand_id
1 'polypeptide(L)'
;MSANPPKLTGIWHGYVSGTNRAPIIVRFQDGDGGVAAQAVVLDQQFGPSILYLAGKVEGQKAQFRLIRSIGSAPLMPLDGQITVTLNEQFTAADGIWATDLGTSGICKLLRSTEWDFRWRWRL
;
A
#
# COMPACT_ATOMS: atom_id res chain seq x y z
N MET A 1 -11.75 -14.53 25.84
CA MET A 1 -11.62 -13.17 25.27
C MET A 1 -11.35 -13.35 23.78
N SER A 2 -12.35 -13.12 22.93
CA SER A 2 -12.16 -13.15 21.47
C SER A 2 -11.49 -11.85 21.07
N ALA A 3 -10.19 -11.89 20.77
CA ALA A 3 -9.52 -10.74 20.17
C ALA A 3 -10.13 -10.54 18.79
N ASN A 4 -10.80 -9.40 18.57
CA ASN A 4 -11.23 -9.01 17.23
C ASN A 4 -10.00 -9.09 16.30
N PRO A 5 -10.13 -9.70 15.10
CA PRO A 5 -9.00 -9.84 14.20
C PRO A 5 -8.36 -8.46 13.94
N PRO A 6 -7.02 -8.39 13.83
CA PRO A 6 -6.34 -7.14 13.55
C PRO A 6 -6.91 -6.55 12.26
N LYS A 7 -7.53 -5.37 12.37
CA LYS A 7 -7.92 -4.63 11.17
C LYS A 7 -6.67 -4.30 10.34
N LEU A 8 -6.86 -4.16 9.03
CA LEU A 8 -5.83 -3.76 8.05
C LEU A 8 -5.17 -2.42 8.42
N THR A 9 -5.84 -1.61 9.23
CA THR A 9 -5.37 -0.33 9.77
C THR A 9 -3.96 -0.38 10.36
N GLY A 10 -3.19 0.69 10.16
CA GLY A 10 -1.83 0.82 10.66
C GLY A 10 -0.84 1.11 9.55
N ILE A 11 0.45 1.08 9.87
CA ILE A 11 1.53 1.32 8.92
C ILE A 11 2.07 -0.02 8.42
N TRP A 12 2.21 -0.13 7.12
CA TRP A 12 2.73 -1.28 6.40
C TRP A 12 3.89 -0.82 5.53
N HIS A 13 4.83 -1.72 5.26
CA HIS A 13 5.97 -1.43 4.41
C HIS A 13 6.27 -2.63 3.53
N GLY A 14 6.92 -2.40 2.41
CA GLY A 14 7.36 -3.47 1.53
C GLY A 14 7.80 -2.91 0.19
N TYR A 15 7.35 -3.51 -0.90
CA TYR A 15 7.73 -3.08 -2.24
C TYR A 15 6.64 -3.32 -3.28
N VAL A 16 6.72 -2.54 -4.36
CA VAL A 16 6.05 -2.81 -5.63
C VAL A 16 7.11 -3.13 -6.68
N SER A 17 6.80 -4.06 -7.58
CA SER A 17 7.67 -4.34 -8.73
C SER A 17 6.90 -4.68 -10.00
N GLY A 18 7.17 -3.96 -11.08
CA GLY A 18 6.61 -4.12 -12.43
C GLY A 18 7.46 -3.29 -13.39
N THR A 19 6.83 -2.39 -14.17
CA THR A 19 7.55 -1.30 -14.85
C THR A 19 8.36 -0.48 -13.85
N ASN A 20 7.76 -0.18 -12.71
CA ASN A 20 8.39 0.53 -11.61
C ASN A 20 8.80 -0.47 -10.53
N ARG A 21 9.98 -0.27 -9.93
CA ARG A 21 10.48 -1.06 -8.80
C ARG A 21 10.81 -0.10 -7.67
N ALA A 22 10.06 -0.19 -6.58
CA ALA A 22 10.13 0.81 -5.52
C ALA A 22 9.77 0.21 -4.17
N PRO A 23 10.50 0.54 -3.09
CA PRO A 23 9.97 0.36 -1.75
C PRO A 23 8.74 1.25 -1.55
N ILE A 24 7.78 0.74 -0.78
CA ILE A 24 6.52 1.40 -0.48
C ILE A 24 6.27 1.36 1.03
N ILE A 25 5.70 2.45 1.55
CA ILE A 25 5.14 2.53 2.89
C ILE A 25 3.69 2.95 2.75
N VAL A 26 2.79 2.26 3.44
CA VAL A 26 1.35 2.50 3.34
C VAL A 26 0.79 2.67 4.74
N ARG A 27 0.04 3.75 4.97
CA ARG A 27 -0.80 3.88 6.15
C ARG A 27 -2.24 3.59 5.75
N PHE A 28 -2.83 2.55 6.33
CA PHE A 28 -4.26 2.24 6.20
C PHE A 28 -5.04 2.81 7.38
N GLN A 29 -6.22 3.36 7.10
CA GLN A 29 -7.15 3.93 8.07
C GLN A 29 -8.58 3.48 7.74
N ASP A 30 -9.38 3.22 8.77
CA ASP A 30 -10.82 3.03 8.59
C ASP A 30 -11.43 4.35 8.08
N GLY A 31 -12.32 4.27 7.11
CA GLY A 31 -13.10 5.40 6.60
C GLY A 31 -14.59 5.06 6.53
N ASP A 32 -15.42 6.04 6.14
CA ASP A 32 -16.87 5.84 6.02
C ASP A 32 -17.18 4.81 4.92
N GLY A 33 -17.51 3.59 5.34
CA GLY A 33 -17.89 2.48 4.45
C GLY A 33 -16.73 1.75 3.75
N GLY A 34 -15.48 1.94 4.18
CA GLY A 34 -14.32 1.28 3.57
C GLY A 34 -12.99 1.53 4.29
N VAL A 35 -11.89 1.36 3.55
CA VAL A 35 -10.52 1.60 4.03
C VAL A 35 -9.86 2.65 3.14
N ALA A 36 -9.37 3.71 3.75
CA ALA A 36 -8.51 4.69 3.09
C ALA A 36 -7.05 4.28 3.26
N ALA A 37 -6.22 4.57 2.26
CA ALA A 37 -4.79 4.39 2.38
C ALA A 37 -4.02 5.57 1.79
N GLN A 38 -2.95 5.95 2.47
CA GLN A 38 -1.95 6.86 1.95
C GLN A 38 -0.65 6.09 1.81
N ALA A 39 -0.07 6.08 0.62
CA ALA A 39 1.20 5.41 0.35
C ALA A 39 2.27 6.40 -0.07
N VAL A 40 3.50 6.14 0.36
CA VAL A 40 4.72 6.76 -0.17
C VAL A 40 5.46 5.69 -0.96
N VAL A 41 5.68 5.95 -2.25
CA VAL A 41 6.44 5.07 -3.16
C VAL A 41 7.74 5.79 -3.52
N LEU A 42 8.87 5.16 -3.22
CA LEU A 42 10.19 5.73 -3.53
C LEU A 42 10.71 5.11 -4.83
N ASP A 43 10.22 5.63 -5.95
CA ASP A 43 10.63 5.14 -7.27
C ASP A 43 12.07 5.59 -7.59
N GLN A 44 12.92 4.65 -8.01
CA GLN A 44 14.32 4.93 -8.30
C GLN A 44 14.51 5.79 -9.57
N GLN A 45 13.58 5.73 -10.52
CA GLN A 45 13.65 6.46 -11.78
C GLN A 45 12.99 7.82 -11.69
N PHE A 46 11.84 7.90 -11.00
CA PHE A 46 11.00 9.10 -11.00
C PHE A 46 10.98 9.87 -9.68
N GLY A 47 11.62 9.32 -8.65
CA GLY A 47 11.66 9.90 -7.31
C GLY A 47 10.42 9.55 -6.48
N PRO A 48 10.27 10.20 -5.31
CA PRO A 48 9.19 9.90 -4.39
C PRO A 48 7.83 10.35 -4.95
N SER A 49 6.80 9.54 -4.70
CA SER A 49 5.40 9.89 -4.94
C SER A 49 4.51 9.52 -3.76
N ILE A 50 3.43 10.27 -3.59
CA ILE A 50 2.37 10.04 -2.61
C ILE A 50 1.12 9.59 -3.36
N LEU A 51 0.59 8.43 -3.01
CA LEU A 51 -0.63 7.87 -3.56
C LEU A 51 -1.72 7.87 -2.50
N TYR A 52 -2.91 8.35 -2.87
CA TYR A 52 -4.12 8.24 -2.06
C TYR A 52 -5.01 7.17 -2.69
N LEU A 53 -5.41 6.22 -1.86
CA LEU A 53 -6.14 5.03 -2.25
C LEU A 53 -7.41 4.91 -1.41
N ALA A 54 -8.48 4.41 -2.00
CA ALA A 54 -9.69 4.02 -1.28
C ALA A 54 -10.10 2.60 -1.68
N GLY A 55 -10.58 1.84 -0.71
CA GLY A 55 -10.80 0.41 -0.92
C GLY A 55 -11.74 -0.24 0.06
N LYS A 56 -11.85 -1.56 -0.08
CA LYS A 56 -12.64 -2.43 0.78
C LYS A 56 -11.85 -3.67 1.15
N VAL A 57 -12.20 -4.24 2.29
CA VAL A 57 -11.63 -5.50 2.78
C VAL A 57 -12.77 -6.48 3.00
N GLU A 58 -12.68 -7.63 2.34
CA GLU A 58 -13.65 -8.72 2.43
C GLU A 58 -12.90 -10.01 2.77
N GLY A 59 -13.03 -10.46 4.02
CA GLY A 59 -12.23 -11.56 4.55
C GLY A 59 -10.73 -11.24 4.51
N GLN A 60 -9.96 -12.06 3.79
CA GLN A 60 -8.52 -11.85 3.60
C GLN A 60 -8.20 -11.02 2.35
N LYS A 61 -9.18 -10.66 1.53
CA LYS A 61 -8.93 -9.91 0.29
C LYS A 61 -9.13 -8.43 0.53
N ALA A 62 -8.15 -7.61 0.15
CA ALA A 62 -8.26 -6.16 0.15
C ALA A 62 -8.09 -5.62 -1.27
N GLN A 63 -8.98 -4.73 -1.67
CA GLN A 63 -8.98 -4.10 -2.99
C GLN A 63 -9.02 -2.58 -2.85
N PHE A 64 -8.12 -1.90 -3.52
CA PHE A 64 -7.95 -0.45 -3.49
C PHE A 64 -7.92 0.12 -4.89
N ARG A 65 -8.44 1.34 -5.02
CA ARG A 65 -8.38 2.18 -6.22
C ARG A 65 -7.61 3.45 -5.93
N LEU A 66 -6.82 3.89 -6.90
CA LEU A 66 -6.14 5.17 -6.87
C LEU A 66 -7.18 6.30 -6.97
N ILE A 67 -7.10 7.22 -6.03
CA ILE A 67 -7.93 8.43 -5.99
C ILE A 67 -7.11 9.64 -6.42
N ARG A 68 -5.84 9.67 -6.02
CA ARG A 68 -4.94 10.78 -6.33
C ARG A 68 -3.49 10.33 -6.29
N SER A 69 -2.70 10.86 -7.20
CA SER A 69 -1.25 10.71 -7.22
C SER A 69 -0.58 12.08 -7.16
N ILE A 70 0.48 12.22 -6.38
CA ILE A 70 1.28 13.45 -6.25
C ILE A 70 2.74 13.04 -6.33
N GLY A 71 3.52 13.68 -7.20
CA GLY A 71 4.94 13.39 -7.36
C GLY A 71 5.61 14.34 -8.34
N SER A 72 6.91 14.15 -8.53
CA SER A 72 7.74 14.93 -9.47
C SER A 72 7.91 14.28 -10.85
N ALA A 73 7.31 13.10 -11.06
CA ALA A 73 7.43 12.40 -12.33
C ALA A 73 6.75 13.17 -13.46
N PRO A 74 7.31 13.16 -14.69
CA PRO A 74 6.70 13.84 -15.84
C PRO A 74 5.36 13.23 -16.25
N LEU A 75 5.14 11.95 -15.93
CA LEU A 75 3.88 11.24 -16.10
C LEU A 75 3.47 10.63 -14.76
N MET A 76 2.30 11.02 -14.27
CA MET A 76 1.73 10.51 -13.02
C MET A 76 0.48 9.69 -13.34
N PRO A 77 0.26 8.54 -12.68
CA PRO A 77 -0.91 7.72 -12.94
C PRO A 77 -2.19 8.44 -12.52
N LEU A 78 -3.23 8.35 -13.35
CA LEU A 78 -4.56 8.89 -13.06
C LEU A 78 -5.51 7.82 -12.55
N ASP A 79 -5.30 6.56 -12.95
CA ASP A 79 -6.00 5.39 -12.42
C ASP A 79 -5.00 4.32 -11.99
N GLY A 80 -5.44 3.49 -11.06
CA GLY A 80 -4.67 2.37 -10.57
C GLY A 80 -5.45 1.54 -9.58
N GLN A 81 -5.02 0.30 -9.43
CA GLN A 81 -5.62 -0.65 -8.51
C GLN A 81 -4.57 -1.47 -7.79
N ILE A 82 -4.84 -1.76 -6.53
CA ILE A 82 -4.08 -2.72 -5.73
C ILE A 82 -5.06 -3.78 -5.25
N THR A 83 -4.75 -5.04 -5.50
CA THR A 83 -5.46 -6.17 -4.91
C THR A 83 -4.44 -7.02 -4.16
N VAL A 84 -4.65 -7.19 -2.86
CA VAL A 84 -3.77 -8.00 -2.00
C VAL A 84 -4.59 -9.03 -1.22
N THR A 85 -3.94 -10.16 -0.95
CA THR A 85 -4.43 -11.18 -0.03
C THR A 85 -3.61 -11.11 1.26
N LEU A 86 -4.32 -10.96 2.36
CA LEU A 86 -3.80 -10.91 3.72
C LEU A 86 -3.60 -12.32 4.25
N ASN A 87 -2.51 -12.56 4.97
CA ASN A 87 -2.37 -13.82 5.71
C ASN A 87 -3.36 -13.90 6.87
N GLU A 88 -3.50 -15.09 7.45
CA GLU A 88 -4.44 -15.36 8.56
C GLU A 88 -4.22 -14.45 9.77
N GLN A 89 -2.98 -14.02 10.00
CA GLN A 89 -2.60 -13.18 11.13
C GLN A 89 -2.69 -11.68 10.83
N PHE A 90 -3.05 -11.27 9.61
CA PHE A 90 -3.09 -9.86 9.18
C PHE A 90 -1.76 -9.12 9.44
N THR A 91 -0.64 -9.82 9.20
CA THR A 91 0.73 -9.30 9.34
C THR A 91 1.49 -9.21 8.02
N ALA A 92 1.02 -9.91 6.98
CA ALA A 92 1.60 -9.88 5.65
C ALA A 92 0.50 -9.79 4.58
N ALA A 93 0.81 -9.17 3.45
CA ALA A 93 -0.06 -9.10 2.30
C ALA A 93 0.74 -9.27 1.01
N ASP A 94 0.24 -10.10 0.10
CA ASP A 94 0.81 -10.33 -1.22
C ASP A 94 -0.25 -10.11 -2.30
N GLY A 95 0.13 -9.50 -3.41
CA GLY A 95 -0.81 -9.28 -4.49
C GLY A 95 -0.25 -8.53 -5.68
N ILE A 96 -1.16 -7.83 -6.36
CA ILE A 96 -0.92 -7.18 -7.64
C ILE A 96 -1.22 -5.70 -7.51
N TRP A 97 -0.39 -4.91 -8.15
CA TRP A 97 -0.53 -3.48 -8.37
C TRP A 97 -0.61 -3.23 -9.88
N ALA A 98 -1.46 -2.30 -10.31
CA ALA A 98 -1.50 -1.85 -11.70
C ALA A 98 -1.89 -0.38 -11.76
N THR A 99 -1.38 0.32 -12.76
CA THR A 99 -1.74 1.70 -13.09
C THR A 99 -2.09 1.79 -14.57
N ASP A 100 -2.72 2.89 -14.95
CA ASP A 100 -2.89 3.30 -16.35
C ASP A 100 -1.55 3.59 -17.07
N LEU A 101 -0.48 3.77 -16.29
CA LEU A 101 0.90 3.85 -16.77
C LEU A 101 1.64 2.53 -16.54
N GLY A 102 2.23 1.97 -17.60
CA GLY A 102 3.08 0.78 -17.52
C GLY A 102 2.33 -0.55 -17.44
N THR A 103 3.04 -1.60 -17.01
CA THR A 103 2.52 -2.96 -16.83
C THR A 103 2.20 -3.24 -15.37
N SER A 104 1.22 -4.13 -15.15
CA SER A 104 0.91 -4.63 -13.82
C SER A 104 2.13 -5.28 -13.16
N GLY A 105 2.30 -5.02 -11.87
CA GLY A 105 3.37 -5.55 -11.04
C GLY A 105 2.85 -6.26 -9.81
N ILE A 106 3.77 -6.79 -9.01
CA ILE A 106 3.45 -7.34 -7.69
C ILE A 106 3.51 -6.25 -6.62
N CYS A 107 2.72 -6.42 -5.57
CA CYS A 107 2.74 -5.63 -4.35
C CYS A 107 2.91 -6.58 -3.17
N LYS A 108 3.93 -6.34 -2.34
CA LYS A 108 4.16 -7.10 -1.11
C LYS A 108 4.27 -6.14 0.06
N LEU A 109 3.57 -6.44 1.14
CA LEU A 109 3.52 -5.61 2.33
C LEU A 109 3.67 -6.46 3.60
N LEU A 110 4.36 -5.91 4.58
CA LEU A 110 4.47 -6.40 5.93
C LEU A 110 3.96 -5.33 6.88
N ARG A 111 3.19 -5.73 7.87
CA ARG A 111 2.72 -4.83 8.92
C ARG A 111 3.92 -4.37 9.74
N SER A 112 4.06 -3.06 9.89
CA SER A 112 5.11 -2.48 10.72
C SER A 112 4.69 -2.53 12.17
N THR A 113 5.61 -2.92 13.05
CA THR A 113 5.43 -2.72 14.49
C THR A 113 5.88 -1.31 14.87
N GLU A 114 5.45 -0.80 16.04
CA GLU A 114 5.97 0.48 16.57
C GLU A 114 7.50 0.46 16.73
N TRP A 115 8.08 -0.72 17.01
CA TRP A 115 9.52 -0.91 17.12
C TRP A 115 10.22 -0.71 15.78
N ASP A 116 9.70 -1.31 14.70
CA ASP A 116 10.28 -1.17 13.35
C ASP A 116 10.33 0.28 12.87
N PHE A 117 9.31 1.07 13.22
CA PHE A 117 9.24 2.48 12.86
C PHE A 117 10.28 3.33 13.60
N ARG A 118 10.52 3.06 14.89
CA ARG A 118 11.47 3.85 15.69
C ARG A 118 12.94 3.62 15.30
N TRP A 119 13.29 2.45 14.77
CA TRP A 119 14.67 2.14 14.36
C TRP A 119 14.99 2.54 12.92
N ARG A 120 14.05 2.37 11.98
CA ARG A 120 14.30 2.67 10.56
C ARG A 120 14.29 4.17 10.22
N TRP A 121 13.66 5.00 11.06
CA TRP A 121 13.48 6.44 10.82
C TRP A 121 14.24 7.33 11.82
N ARG A 122 15.28 6.78 12.45
CA ARG A 122 16.19 7.48 13.37
C ARG A 122 17.46 8.01 12.69
N LEU A 123 17.49 8.01 11.36
CA LEU A 123 18.58 8.54 10.54
C LEU A 123 18.22 9.92 10.01
#